data_AF-A0A6I7WDV6-F1
#
_entry.id   AF-A0A6I7WDV6-F1
#
_cell.length_a   1.000
_cell.length_b   1.000
_cell.length_c   1.000
_cell.angle_alpha   90.00
_cell.angle_beta   90.00
_cell.angle_gamma   90.00
#
_symmetry.space_group_name_H-M   'P 1'
#
loop_
_entity.id
_entity.type
_entity.pdbx_description
1 polymer ?
#
loop_
_entity_poly.entity_id
_entity_poly.type
_entity_poly.pdbx_seq_one_letter_code
_entity_poly.pdbx_strand_id
1 'polypeptide(L)'
;MSASEVCVKLNELVADHANDFKQFRGVRKNTRRIINMQIWNAERVFPQARNCQVWAWSSGLTNYICTWQESGELEAKASHDKGVETVKQCLTEQWKSDFVQTSSGGGHTFFPAGRLKDGCFHSLF
;
A
#
# COMPACT_ATOMS: atom_id res chain seq x y z
N MET A 1 17.67 -0.10 0.33
CA MET A 1 16.96 -0.49 -0.89
C MET A 1 17.09 0.65 -1.88
N SER A 2 17.62 0.36 -3.05
CA SER A 2 17.75 1.25 -4.21
C SER A 2 16.40 1.43 -4.92
N ALA A 3 16.30 2.42 -5.81
CA ALA A 3 15.09 2.66 -6.59
C ALA A 3 14.70 1.46 -7.46
N SER A 4 15.68 0.79 -8.09
CA SER A 4 15.43 -0.41 -8.90
C SER A 4 14.89 -1.58 -8.07
N GLU A 5 15.41 -1.80 -6.86
CA GLU A 5 14.89 -2.83 -5.96
C GLU A 5 13.47 -2.53 -5.49
N VAL A 6 13.13 -1.26 -5.26
CA VAL A 6 11.75 -0.85 -4.93
C VAL A 6 10.81 -1.17 -6.09
N CYS A 7 11.22 -0.89 -7.32
CA CYS A 7 10.38 -1.18 -8.49
C CYS A 7 10.17 -2.68 -8.71
N VAL A 8 11.19 -3.51 -8.52
CA VAL A 8 11.05 -4.97 -8.57
C VAL A 8 10.02 -5.42 -7.53
N LYS A 9 10.18 -5.00 -6.27
CA LYS A 9 9.26 -5.39 -5.19
C LYS A 9 7.84 -4.87 -5.38
N LEU A 10 7.66 -3.69 -5.96
CA LEU A 10 6.33 -3.15 -6.23
C LEU A 10 5.62 -3.97 -7.33
N ASN A 11 6.33 -4.39 -8.37
CA ASN A 11 5.77 -5.26 -9.40
C ASN A 11 5.45 -6.66 -8.84
N GLU A 12 6.31 -7.21 -7.99
CA GLU A 12 6.05 -8.47 -7.26
C GLU A 12 4.81 -8.35 -6.36
N LEU A 13 4.66 -7.22 -5.65
CA LEU A 13 3.50 -6.96 -4.79
C LEU A 13 2.19 -6.93 -5.59
N VAL A 14 2.20 -6.25 -6.74
CA VAL A 14 1.06 -6.20 -7.65
C VAL A 14 0.72 -7.59 -8.18
N ALA A 15 1.73 -8.38 -8.58
CA ALA A 15 1.53 -9.75 -9.06
C ALA A 15 0.96 -10.67 -7.96
N ASP A 16 1.41 -10.49 -6.72
CA ASP A 16 1.00 -11.31 -5.58
C ASP A 16 -0.39 -10.96 -5.01
N HIS A 17 -1.01 -9.87 -5.49
CA HIS A 17 -2.38 -9.50 -5.13
C HIS A 17 -3.37 -10.65 -5.41
N ALA A 18 -3.21 -11.35 -6.55
CA ALA A 18 -4.04 -12.51 -6.89
C ALA A 18 -3.89 -13.69 -5.92
N ASN A 19 -2.84 -13.68 -5.09
CA ASN A 19 -2.55 -14.67 -4.06
C ASN A 19 -2.70 -14.08 -2.64
N ASP A 20 -3.48 -13.01 -2.47
CA ASP A 20 -3.70 -12.34 -1.18
C ASP A 20 -2.40 -11.88 -0.49
N PHE A 21 -1.41 -11.44 -1.27
CA PHE A 21 -0.11 -10.99 -0.77
C PHE A 21 0.65 -12.03 0.07
N LYS A 22 0.44 -13.33 -0.17
CA LYS A 22 1.08 -14.42 0.58
C LYS A 22 2.60 -14.31 0.65
N GLN A 23 3.28 -13.88 -0.40
CA GLN A 23 4.73 -13.72 -0.44
C GLN A 23 5.23 -12.61 0.49
N PHE A 24 4.39 -11.59 0.69
CA PHE A 24 4.72 -10.43 1.52
C PHE A 24 4.32 -10.59 3.00
N ARG A 25 3.57 -11.64 3.35
CA ARG A 25 3.15 -11.91 4.73
C ARG A 25 4.33 -12.39 5.57
N GLY A 26 4.60 -11.66 6.65
CA GLY A 26 5.46 -12.09 7.74
C GLY A 26 4.65 -12.68 8.90
N VAL A 27 5.14 -12.41 10.11
CA VAL A 27 4.52 -12.92 11.35
C VAL A 27 3.10 -12.40 11.53
N ARG A 28 2.16 -13.32 11.77
CA ARG A 28 0.76 -12.98 12.11
C ARG A 28 0.70 -12.26 13.45
N LYS A 29 -0.02 -11.13 13.50
CA LYS A 29 -0.30 -10.39 14.73
C LYS A 29 -1.37 -11.11 15.54
N ASN A 30 -1.27 -10.98 16.86
CA ASN A 30 -2.34 -11.40 17.75
C ASN A 30 -3.51 -10.40 17.66
N THR A 31 -4.53 -10.73 16.88
CA THR A 31 -5.72 -9.89 16.64
C THR A 31 -6.94 -10.35 17.45
N ARG A 32 -6.77 -11.00 18.61
CA ARG A 32 -7.87 -11.55 19.43
C ARG A 32 -9.03 -10.58 19.73
N ARG A 33 -8.80 -9.26 19.66
CA ARG A 33 -9.82 -8.22 19.90
C ARG A 33 -10.48 -7.69 18.62
N ILE A 34 -10.00 -8.06 17.44
CA ILE A 34 -10.54 -7.66 16.15
C ILE A 34 -11.16 -8.89 15.51
N ILE A 35 -12.46 -9.05 15.74
CA ILE A 35 -13.25 -10.16 15.21
C ILE A 35 -13.29 -10.01 13.68
N ASN A 36 -13.17 -11.12 12.95
CA ASN A 36 -13.23 -11.17 11.48
C ASN A 36 -12.07 -10.49 10.71
N MET A 37 -10.95 -10.19 11.37
CA MET A 37 -9.76 -9.66 10.70
C MET A 37 -8.49 -10.40 11.11
N GLN A 38 -7.69 -10.76 10.10
CA GLN A 38 -6.35 -11.30 10.27
C GLN A 38 -5.35 -10.25 9.81
N ILE A 39 -4.33 -9.98 10.63
CA ILE A 39 -3.28 -9.03 10.31
C ILE A 39 -1.94 -9.75 10.39
N TRP A 40 -1.09 -9.54 9.38
CA TRP A 40 0.31 -9.95 9.39
C TRP A 40 1.20 -8.71 9.34
N ASN A 41 2.38 -8.76 9.97
CA ASN A 41 3.47 -7.91 9.52
C ASN A 41 3.71 -8.18 8.03
N ALA A 42 4.14 -7.18 7.28
CA ALA A 42 4.54 -7.36 5.89
C ALA A 42 5.96 -6.89 5.66
N GLU A 43 6.60 -7.49 4.68
CA GLU A 43 7.85 -6.96 4.14
C GLU A 43 7.63 -5.54 3.59
N ARG A 44 8.58 -4.63 3.81
CA ARG A 44 8.47 -3.23 3.38
C ARG A 44 8.91 -3.08 1.92
N VAL A 45 7.94 -2.83 1.04
CA VAL A 45 8.19 -2.38 -0.33
C VAL A 45 8.66 -0.92 -0.36
N PHE A 46 8.10 -0.06 0.51
CA PHE A 46 8.50 1.34 0.65
C PHE A 46 9.49 1.49 1.81
N PRO A 47 10.78 1.80 1.54
CA PRO A 47 11.81 1.82 2.59
C PRO A 47 11.57 2.88 3.67
N GLN A 48 10.92 3.98 3.28
CA GLN A 48 10.58 5.10 4.15
C GLN A 48 9.39 4.79 5.07
N ALA A 49 8.59 3.76 4.75
CA ALA A 49 7.47 3.38 5.60
C ALA A 49 7.98 2.87 6.95
N ARG A 50 7.31 3.28 8.03
CA ARG A 50 7.61 2.81 9.38
C ARG A 50 7.26 1.35 9.54
N ASN A 51 6.07 0.95 9.05
CA ASN A 51 5.63 -0.43 9.06
C ASN A 51 4.82 -0.73 7.80
N CYS A 52 4.71 -2.01 7.47
CA CYS A 52 3.75 -2.51 6.50
C CYS A 52 3.07 -3.75 7.05
N GLN A 53 1.83 -3.98 6.63
CA GLN A 53 0.97 -5.05 7.10
C GLN A 53 0.12 -5.59 5.95
N VAL A 54 -0.22 -6.87 6.02
CA VAL A 54 -1.28 -7.46 5.20
C VAL A 54 -2.50 -7.64 6.10
N TRP A 55 -3.65 -7.13 5.68
CA TRP A 55 -4.93 -7.25 6.39
C TRP A 55 -5.84 -8.11 5.54
N ALA A 56 -6.44 -9.15 6.13
CA ALA A 56 -7.46 -9.96 5.47
C ALA A 56 -8.75 -9.94 6.29
N TRP A 57 -9.86 -9.63 5.64
CA TRP A 57 -11.20 -9.62 6.21
C TRP A 57 -11.91 -10.94 5.92
N SER A 58 -12.89 -11.30 6.74
CA SER A 58 -13.72 -12.50 6.52
C SER A 58 -14.52 -12.47 5.20
N SER A 59 -14.68 -11.29 4.58
CA SER A 59 -15.31 -11.13 3.26
C SER A 59 -14.42 -11.60 2.11
N GLY A 60 -13.19 -12.02 2.37
CA GLY A 60 -12.23 -12.43 1.33
C GLY A 60 -11.43 -11.27 0.74
N LEU A 61 -11.61 -10.05 1.24
CA LEU A 61 -10.78 -8.91 0.86
C LEU A 61 -9.43 -9.00 1.56
N THR A 62 -8.36 -8.69 0.83
CA THR A 62 -7.00 -8.60 1.38
C THR A 62 -6.35 -7.29 0.92
N ASN A 63 -5.72 -6.57 1.85
CA ASN A 63 -5.00 -5.33 1.56
C ASN A 63 -3.55 -5.40 2.06
N TYR A 64 -2.62 -4.86 1.28
CA TYR A 64 -1.28 -4.52 1.75
C TYR A 64 -1.25 -3.03 2.09
N ILE A 65 -0.87 -2.70 3.33
CA ILE A 65 -0.95 -1.35 3.88
C ILE A 65 0.38 -1.00 4.51
N CYS A 66 0.94 0.15 4.16
CA CYS A 66 2.10 0.73 4.84
C CYS A 66 1.68 2.00 5.59
N THR A 67 2.28 2.23 6.76
CA THR A 67 2.11 3.52 7.47
C THR A 67 3.44 4.22 7.64
N TRP A 68 3.35 5.54 7.56
CA TRP A 68 4.42 6.48 7.87
C TRP A 68 4.17 7.10 9.24
N GLN A 69 5.20 7.66 9.85
CA GLN A 69 5.08 8.38 11.10
C GLN A 69 5.74 9.75 10.93
N GLU A 70 4.98 10.64 10.32
CA GLU A 70 5.41 12.01 10.07
C GLU A 70 5.04 12.91 11.25
N SER A 71 5.83 13.97 11.46
CA SER A 71 5.69 14.89 12.60
C SER A 71 4.63 15.97 12.38
N GLY A 72 4.17 16.17 11.15
CA GLY A 72 3.26 17.24 10.78
C GLY A 72 2.73 17.12 9.35
N GLU A 73 1.87 18.06 8.97
CA GLU A 73 1.20 18.07 7.67
C GLU A 73 2.18 18.19 6.50
N LEU A 74 3.20 19.04 6.63
CA LEU A 74 4.18 19.28 5.57
C LEU A 74 4.97 18.00 5.25
N GLU A 75 5.44 17.30 6.29
CA GLU A 75 6.17 16.05 6.16
C GLU A 75 5.25 14.92 5.67
N ALA A 76 4.01 14.86 6.16
CA ALA A 76 2.98 13.93 5.65
C ALA A 76 2.75 14.10 4.15
N LYS A 77 2.61 15.35 3.68
CA LYS A 77 2.45 15.66 2.27
C LYS A 77 3.69 15.30 1.45
N ALA A 78 4.90 15.61 1.96
CA ALA A 78 6.13 15.25 1.27
C ALA A 78 6.29 13.73 1.13
N SER A 79 5.98 12.97 2.19
CA SER A 79 5.99 11.51 2.17
C SER A 79 4.92 10.93 1.23
N HIS A 80 3.74 11.53 1.17
CA HIS A 80 2.71 11.20 0.18
C HIS A 80 3.23 11.37 -1.24
N ASP A 81 3.70 12.57 -1.57
CA ASP A 81 4.09 12.92 -2.94
C ASP A 81 5.26 12.04 -3.41
N LYS A 82 6.20 11.71 -2.51
CA LYS A 82 7.28 10.75 -2.78
C LYS A 82 6.78 9.32 -2.99
N GLY A 83 5.77 8.89 -2.24
CA GLY A 83 5.13 7.58 -2.44
C GLY A 83 4.46 7.49 -3.81
N VAL A 84 3.69 8.53 -4.19
CA VAL A 84 3.05 8.66 -5.51
C VAL A 84 4.09 8.64 -6.63
N GLU A 85 5.18 9.39 -6.50
CA GLU A 85 6.27 9.41 -7.47
C GLU A 85 6.91 8.02 -7.62
N THR A 86 7.19 7.34 -6.50
CA THR A 86 7.73 5.98 -6.50
C THR A 86 6.82 5.02 -7.28
N VAL A 87 5.52 5.06 -7.04
CA VAL A 87 4.56 4.19 -7.75
C VAL A 87 4.54 4.51 -9.24
N LYS A 88 4.53 5.81 -9.62
CA LYS A 88 4.56 6.25 -11.03
C LYS A 88 5.83 5.83 -11.77
N GLN A 89 6.98 5.85 -11.10
CA GLN A 89 8.25 5.46 -11.71
C GLN A 89 8.35 3.95 -11.92
N CYS A 90 7.71 3.16 -11.06
CA CYS A 90 7.86 1.71 -11.03
C CYS A 90 6.75 0.93 -11.76
N LEU A 91 5.55 1.49 -11.86
CA LEU A 91 4.41 0.86 -12.55
C LEU A 91 4.25 1.41 -13.97
N THR A 92 3.82 0.56 -14.90
CA THR A 92 3.64 0.93 -16.31
C THR A 92 2.45 1.88 -16.53
N GLU A 93 2.37 2.48 -17.72
CA GLU A 93 1.36 3.50 -18.10
C GLU A 93 -0.11 3.08 -17.93
N GLN A 94 -0.38 1.78 -17.75
CA GLN A 94 -1.73 1.27 -17.48
C GLN A 94 -2.27 1.63 -16.08
N TRP A 95 -1.39 2.05 -15.17
CA TRP A 95 -1.74 2.51 -13.82
C TRP A 95 -1.83 4.03 -13.81
N LYS A 96 -3.05 4.57 -13.78
CA LYS A 96 -3.29 6.02 -13.73
C LYS A 96 -3.53 6.44 -12.29
N SER A 97 -2.92 7.55 -11.86
CA SER A 97 -3.18 8.10 -10.53
C SER A 97 -4.48 8.91 -10.51
N ASP A 98 -5.29 8.71 -9.49
CA ASP A 98 -6.45 9.55 -9.17
C ASP A 98 -6.30 10.10 -7.74
N PHE A 99 -6.35 11.42 -7.58
CA PHE A 99 -6.16 12.08 -6.29
C PHE A 99 -7.48 12.60 -5.76
N VAL A 100 -7.79 12.26 -4.51
CA VAL A 100 -9.00 12.70 -3.82
C VAL A 100 -8.60 13.40 -2.53
N GLN A 101 -8.99 14.66 -2.41
CA GLN A 101 -8.88 15.40 -1.15
C GLN A 101 -10.01 15.01 -0.21
N THR A 102 -9.71 14.77 1.07
CA THR A 102 -10.71 14.44 2.08
C THR A 102 -11.34 15.70 2.66
N SER A 103 -12.55 15.57 3.21
CA SER A 103 -13.24 16.66 3.90
C SER A 103 -12.52 17.16 5.15
N SER A 104 -11.63 16.33 5.74
CA SER A 104 -10.76 16.71 6.86
C SER A 104 -9.48 17.44 6.44
N GLY A 105 -9.27 17.69 5.15
CA GLY A 105 -8.08 18.36 4.62
C GLY A 105 -6.92 17.42 4.26
N GLY A 106 -7.08 16.11 4.45
CA GLY A 106 -6.12 15.09 4.02
C GLY A 106 -6.25 14.75 2.52
N GLY A 107 -5.55 13.71 2.07
CA GLY A 107 -5.56 13.29 0.67
C GLY A 107 -5.25 11.83 0.46
N HIS A 108 -5.85 11.26 -0.59
CA HIS A 108 -5.63 9.89 -1.03
C HIS A 108 -5.22 9.90 -2.50
N THR A 109 -4.24 9.08 -2.86
CA THR A 109 -3.97 8.77 -4.27
C THR A 109 -4.23 7.30 -4.53
N PHE A 110 -5.11 7.04 -5.50
CA PHE A 110 -5.43 5.72 -6.00
C PHE A 110 -4.67 5.47 -7.29
N PHE A 111 -4.25 4.22 -7.50
CA PHE A 111 -3.76 3.77 -8.80
C PHE A 111 -4.62 2.60 -9.28
N PRO A 112 -5.77 2.87 -9.92
CA PRO A 112 -6.52 1.82 -10.62
C PRO A 112 -5.78 1.36 -11.87
N ALA A 113 -5.66 0.04 -12.05
CA ALA A 113 -5.33 -0.53 -13.35
C ALA A 113 -6.60 -0.62 -14.19
N GLY A 114 -6.64 0.03 -15.36
CA GLY A 114 -7.83 0.13 -16.22
C GLY A 114 -8.42 -1.21 -16.74
N ARG A 115 -7.92 -2.36 -16.29
CA ARG A 115 -8.38 -3.70 -16.72
C ARG A 115 -8.44 -4.75 -15.60
N LEU A 116 -8.29 -4.39 -14.33
CA LEU A 116 -8.49 -5.31 -13.20
C LEU A 116 -9.78 -4.93 -12.47
N LYS A 117 -10.77 -5.82 -12.50
CA LYS A 117 -12.08 -5.58 -11.86
C LYS A 117 -11.99 -5.33 -10.35
N ASP A 118 -10.88 -5.69 -9.69
CA ASP A 118 -10.76 -5.68 -8.23
C ASP A 118 -9.36 -5.24 -7.72
N GLY A 119 -8.55 -4.56 -8.53
CA GLY A 119 -7.17 -4.19 -8.16
C GLY A 119 -7.01 -2.69 -7.86
N CYS A 120 -7.22 -2.28 -6.61
CA CYS A 120 -6.92 -0.91 -6.15
C CYS A 120 -5.66 -0.90 -5.28
N PHE A 121 -4.61 -0.21 -5.73
CA PHE A 121 -3.49 0.15 -4.86
C PHE A 121 -3.81 1.46 -4.14
N HIS A 122 -3.80 1.41 -2.80
CA HIS A 122 -4.14 2.53 -1.93
C HIS A 122 -2.89 3.13 -1.30
N SER A 123 -2.64 4.42 -1.57
CA SER A 123 -1.75 5.24 -0.74
C SER A 123 -2.62 6.11 0.17
N LEU A 124 -2.68 5.76 1.46
CA LEU A 124 -3.51 6.46 2.47
C LEU A 124 -2.67 7.45 3.28
N PHE A 125 -3.27 8.62 3.57
CA PHE A 125 -3.00 9.48 4.73
C PHE A 125 -4.33 9.79 5.41
#